data_AF-K4LTN8-F1
#
_entry.id   AF-K4LTN8-F1
#
_cell.length_a   1.000
_cell.length_b   1.000
_cell.length_c   1.000
_cell.angle_alpha   90.00
_cell.angle_beta   90.00
_cell.angle_gamma   90.00
#
_symmetry.space_group_name_H-M   'P 1'
#
loop_
_entity.id
_entity.type
_entity.pdbx_description
1 polymer ?
#
loop_
_entity_poly.entity_id
_entity_poly.type
_entity_poly.pdbx_seq_one_letter_code
_entity_poly.pdbx_strand_id
1 'polypeptide(L)'
;MKKIGIRPGVLNALQEKYSLSDTGLARKIGIDVSMLWRIKHGRSRPGAGFIARTLAVFPEINFEDAFCIEDLHGSDAKREGSERE
;
A
#
# COMPACT_ATOMS: atom_id res chain seq x y z
N MET A 1 -9.58 18.53 -0.31
CA MET A 1 -9.90 17.46 0.66
C MET A 1 -8.66 16.61 0.85
N LYS A 2 -8.11 16.52 2.07
CA LYS A 2 -6.90 15.74 2.35
C LYS A 2 -7.19 14.24 2.22
N LYS A 3 -6.27 13.46 1.63
CA LYS A 3 -6.42 11.99 1.48
C LYS A 3 -5.25 11.28 2.11
N ILE A 4 -5.44 10.01 2.49
CA ILE A 4 -4.36 9.17 3.02
C ILE A 4 -3.71 8.39 1.87
N GLY A 5 -2.39 8.48 1.79
CA GLY A 5 -1.53 7.68 0.94
C GLY A 5 -0.73 6.66 1.75
N ILE A 6 -0.14 5.70 1.05
CA ILE A 6 0.84 4.78 1.62
C ILE A 6 2.23 5.24 1.20
N ARG A 7 3.20 5.22 2.11
CA ARG A 7 4.57 5.60 1.77
C ARG A 7 5.17 4.57 0.80
N PRO A 8 5.99 5.02 -0.16
CA PRO A 8 6.68 4.12 -1.07
C PRO A 8 7.52 3.09 -0.32
N GLY A 9 7.57 1.86 -0.82
CA GLY A 9 8.43 0.80 -0.27
C GLY A 9 7.89 0.09 0.98
N VAL A 10 6.92 0.66 1.72
CA VAL A 10 6.39 0.04 2.95
C VAL A 10 5.86 -1.37 2.71
N LEU A 11 5.05 -1.56 1.66
CA LEU A 11 4.51 -2.89 1.34
C LEU A 11 5.60 -3.86 0.90
N ASN A 12 6.61 -3.39 0.16
CA ASN A 12 7.74 -4.25 -0.26
C ASN A 12 8.58 -4.67 0.96
N ALA A 13 8.86 -3.76 1.87
CA ALA A 13 9.58 -4.06 3.12
C ALA A 13 8.84 -5.08 3.97
N LEU A 14 7.51 -4.98 4.04
CA LEU A 14 6.65 -5.98 4.69
C LEU A 14 6.72 -7.34 4.00
N GLN A 15 6.75 -7.38 2.68
CA GLN A 15 6.90 -8.63 1.93
C GLN A 15 8.25 -9.29 2.19
N GLU A 16 9.32 -8.53 2.14
CA GLU A 16 10.68 -9.03 2.36
C GLU A 16 10.86 -9.54 3.79
N LYS A 17 10.44 -8.74 4.79
CA LYS A 17 10.57 -9.09 6.21
C LYS A 17 9.86 -10.38 6.58
N TYR A 18 8.69 -10.63 5.97
CA TYR A 18 7.87 -11.80 6.26
C TYR A 18 7.94 -12.88 5.18
N SER A 19 8.80 -12.72 4.18
CA SER A 19 8.92 -13.60 3.01
C SER A 19 7.57 -13.90 2.32
N LEU A 20 6.75 -12.86 2.13
CA LEU A 20 5.40 -12.95 1.58
C LEU A 20 5.34 -12.55 0.10
N SER A 21 4.67 -13.36 -0.72
CA SER A 21 4.20 -12.95 -2.05
C SER A 21 3.09 -11.88 -1.95
N ASP A 22 2.72 -11.23 -3.05
CA ASP A 22 1.59 -10.28 -3.07
C ASP A 22 0.30 -10.96 -2.55
N THR A 23 0.03 -12.19 -2.97
CA THR A 23 -1.10 -12.98 -2.48
C THR A 23 -0.99 -13.29 -0.99
N GLY A 24 0.22 -13.62 -0.52
CA GLY A 24 0.49 -13.88 0.90
C GLY A 24 0.25 -12.66 1.77
N LEU A 25 0.74 -11.49 1.34
CA LEU A 25 0.54 -10.22 2.03
C LEU A 25 -0.94 -9.83 2.05
N ALA A 26 -1.64 -9.91 0.91
CA ALA A 26 -3.06 -9.62 0.82
C ALA A 26 -3.88 -10.50 1.76
N ARG A 27 -3.59 -11.82 1.78
CA ARG A 27 -4.23 -12.76 2.70
C ARG A 27 -3.94 -12.44 4.15
N LYS A 28 -2.69 -12.08 4.48
CA LYS A 28 -2.27 -11.75 5.85
C LYS A 28 -2.98 -10.48 6.37
N ILE A 29 -3.14 -9.46 5.52
CA ILE A 29 -3.91 -8.24 5.84
C ILE A 29 -5.42 -8.52 5.85
N GLY A 30 -5.89 -9.51 5.09
CA GLY A 30 -7.30 -9.85 4.95
C GLY A 30 -8.01 -8.98 3.91
N ILE A 31 -7.39 -8.79 2.75
CA ILE A 31 -7.92 -8.06 1.59
C ILE A 31 -7.74 -8.85 0.30
N ASP A 32 -8.43 -8.43 -0.76
CA ASP A 32 -8.21 -8.96 -2.11
C ASP A 32 -6.83 -8.59 -2.67
N VAL A 33 -6.23 -9.53 -3.40
CA VAL A 33 -4.94 -9.32 -4.10
C VAL A 33 -5.03 -8.17 -5.09
N SER A 34 -6.18 -8.00 -5.76
CA SER A 34 -6.42 -6.89 -6.69
C SER A 34 -6.46 -5.54 -5.98
N MET A 35 -6.98 -5.48 -4.75
CA MET A 35 -6.98 -4.28 -3.92
C MET A 35 -5.56 -3.93 -3.50
N LEU A 36 -4.78 -4.92 -3.03
CA LEU A 36 -3.37 -4.73 -2.70
C LEU A 36 -2.60 -4.19 -3.91
N TRP A 37 -2.78 -4.80 -5.09
CA TRP A 37 -2.12 -4.38 -6.32
C TRP A 37 -2.46 -2.93 -6.67
N ARG A 38 -3.74 -2.54 -6.59
CA ARG A 38 -4.18 -1.17 -6.87
C ARG A 38 -3.55 -0.16 -5.91
N ILE A 39 -3.44 -0.49 -4.62
CA ILE A 39 -2.80 0.38 -3.63
C ILE A 39 -1.30 0.48 -3.88
N LYS A 40 -0.62 -0.64 -4.10
CA LYS A 40 0.82 -0.74 -4.37
C LYS A 40 1.23 0.08 -5.60
N HIS A 41 0.37 0.12 -6.63
CA HIS A 41 0.61 0.86 -7.87
C HIS A 41 -0.05 2.25 -7.90
N GLY A 42 -0.55 2.75 -6.76
CA GLY A 42 -1.18 4.07 -6.66
C GLY A 42 -2.49 4.23 -7.44
N ARG A 43 -3.06 3.15 -7.96
CA ARG A 43 -4.37 3.12 -8.65
C ARG A 43 -5.54 3.24 -7.69
N SER A 44 -5.31 3.03 -6.39
CA SER A 44 -6.30 3.24 -5.34
C SER A 44 -5.63 3.72 -4.07
N ARG A 45 -6.36 4.53 -3.30
CA ARG A 45 -5.90 5.02 -2.00
C ARG A 45 -6.25 4.01 -0.90
N PRO A 46 -5.39 3.84 0.11
CA PRO A 46 -5.75 3.04 1.28
C PRO A 46 -6.94 3.69 2.00
N GLY A 47 -8.03 2.93 2.14
CA GLY A 47 -9.16 3.33 2.97
C GLY A 47 -8.93 3.00 4.44
N ALA A 48 -9.80 3.52 5.32
CA ALA A 48 -9.72 3.26 6.77
C ALA A 48 -9.65 1.76 7.10
N GLY A 49 -10.42 0.92 6.39
CA GLY A 49 -10.40 -0.53 6.60
C GLY A 49 -9.07 -1.20 6.24
N PHE A 50 -8.37 -0.71 5.19
CA PHE A 50 -7.04 -1.20 4.84
C PHE A 50 -6.01 -0.81 5.90
N ILE A 51 -6.06 0.45 6.34
CA ILE A 51 -5.15 1.01 7.34
C ILE A 51 -5.28 0.23 8.66
N ALA A 52 -6.50 0.12 9.18
CA ALA A 52 -6.77 -0.54 10.44
C ALA A 52 -6.30 -2.00 10.43
N ARG A 53 -6.58 -2.74 9.35
CA ARG A 53 -6.13 -4.14 9.20
C ARG A 53 -4.61 -4.24 9.12
N THR A 54 -3.96 -3.36 8.37
CA THR A 54 -2.50 -3.36 8.24
C THR A 54 -1.83 -3.15 9.60
N LEU A 55 -2.27 -2.14 10.36
CA LEU A 55 -1.72 -1.85 11.68
C LEU A 55 -2.04 -2.94 12.72
N ALA A 56 -3.21 -3.59 12.61
CA ALA A 56 -3.56 -4.71 13.48
C ALA A 56 -2.71 -5.97 13.21
N VAL A 57 -2.32 -6.19 11.96
CA VAL A 57 -1.54 -7.36 11.52
C VAL A 57 -0.04 -7.17 11.71
N PHE A 58 0.44 -5.93 11.62
CA PHE A 58 1.83 -5.53 11.77
C PHE A 58 1.95 -4.48 12.90
N PRO A 59 1.79 -4.89 14.16
CA PRO A 59 1.73 -3.98 15.30
C PRO A 59 3.06 -3.24 15.56
N GLU A 60 4.15 -3.66 14.94
CA GLU A 60 5.43 -2.98 15.03
C GLU A 60 5.56 -1.75 14.12
N ILE A 61 4.59 -1.51 13.24
CA ILE A 61 4.57 -0.38 12.33
C ILE A 61 3.60 0.67 12.87
N ASN A 62 4.06 1.91 12.99
CA ASN A 62 3.20 3.03 13.34
C ASN A 62 2.50 3.61 12.10
N PHE A 63 1.40 4.33 12.32
CA PHE A 63 0.65 4.96 11.25
C PHE A 63 1.53 5.91 10.43
N GLU A 64 2.35 6.72 11.10
CA GLU A 64 3.18 7.77 10.51
C GLU A 64 4.33 7.22 9.66
N ASP A 65 4.75 5.99 9.96
CA ASP A 65 5.81 5.25 9.24
C ASP A 65 5.26 4.60 7.96
N ALA A 66 3.99 4.17 7.98
CA ALA A 66 3.36 3.51 6.83
C ALA A 66 2.57 4.45 5.93
N PHE A 67 1.93 5.47 6.49
CA PHE A 67 0.92 6.27 5.81
C PHE A 67 1.27 7.76 5.90
N CYS A 68 0.77 8.52 4.93
CA CYS A 68 0.95 9.97 4.89
C CYS A 68 -0.33 10.67 4.41
N ILE A 69 -0.45 11.95 4.75
CA ILE A 69 -1.49 12.80 4.19
C ILE A 69 -0.97 13.36 2.87
N GLU A 70 -1.72 13.14 1.80
CA GLU A 70 -1.45 13.72 0.48
C GLU A 70 -2.48 14.83 0.16
N ASP A 71 -1.95 15.94 -0.35
CA ASP A 71 -2.76 16.98 -0.93
C ASP A 71 -3.27 16.55 -2.30
N LEU A 72 -4.55 16.83 -2.58
CA LEU A 72 -5.16 16.63 -3.89
C LEU A 72 -4.55 17.61 -4.91
N HIS A 73 -3.34 17.35 -5.37
CA HIS A 73 -2.93 17.83 -6.67
C HIS A 73 -3.36 16.78 -7.68
N GLY A 74 -4.40 17.11 -8.46
CA GLY A 74 -4.82 16.35 -9.61
C GLY A 74 -3.66 16.23 -10.58
N SER A 75 -2.92 15.15 -10.44
CA SER A 75 -1.88 14.77 -11.38
C SER A 75 -1.86 13.27 -11.37
N ASP A 76 -2.41 12.71 -12.43
CA ASP A 76 -1.97 11.43 -12.99
C ASP A 76 -0.45 11.48 -13.07
N ALA A 77 0.23 11.13 -11.98
CA ALA A 77 1.63 10.81 -12.01
C ALA A 77 1.73 9.49 -12.75
N LYS A 78 1.75 9.58 -14.08
CA LYS A 78 2.41 8.61 -14.95
C LYS A 78 3.67 8.14 -14.23
N ARG A 79 3.70 6.87 -13.84
CA ARG A 79 4.96 6.16 -13.65
C ARG A 79 4.95 5.03 -14.65
N GLU A 80 6.00 5.09 -15.44
CA GLU A 80 6.18 4.50 -16.75
C GLU A 80 5.96 2.99 -16.74
N GLY A 81 5.33 2.50 -17.81
CA GLY A 81 5.71 1.22 -18.34
C GLY A 81 6.99 1.40 -19.15
N SER A 82 8.03 0.65 -18.81
CA SER A 82 9.18 0.23 -19.63
C SER A 82 9.94 -0.75 -18.73
N GLU A 83 10.27 -1.98 -19.07
CA GLU A 83 10.27 -2.69 -20.34
C GLU A 83 10.04 -4.18 -20.06
N ARG A 84 9.41 -4.84 -21.04
CA ARG A 84 9.47 -6.29 -21.21
C ARG A 84 10.74 -6.61 -21.99
N GLU A 85 11.19 -7.85 -21.77
CA GLU A 85 12.19 -8.65 -22.52
C GLU A 85 13.65 -8.54 -22.06
#